data_AF-A0A2X1MX03-F1
#
_entry.id   AF-A0A2X1MX03-F1
#
_cell.length_a   1.000
_cell.length_b   1.000
_cell.length_c   1.000
_cell.angle_alpha   90.00
_cell.angle_beta   90.00
_cell.angle_gamma   90.00
#
_symmetry.space_group_name_H-M   'P 1'
#
loop_
_entity.id
_entity.type
_entity.pdbx_description
1 polymer ?
#
loop_
_entity_poly.entity_id
_entity_poly.type
_entity_poly.pdbx_seq_one_letter_code
_entity_poly.pdbx_strand_id
1 'polypeptide(L)'
;MTDALVEQKNQALSLAENSVKNLYEKYKNKLEVNPDLDRKIVSFQANKIEPIFRWFHYREGFSKQLIEYILENINIPSGGKILDPFAGTGVAPFVAEKYHGMDGIAIELMPVGTFFMQCRNEFSKLKNQDLIRYARNALESRHEWLKTTPEWEFKHLKITVGAFSYEDEKELCQFKTWLTNIEDKSNKLFLDFIAFSILEKFSFTRKDGQYLRWDHRSPRFLDASKKTTFDKGEVLSFFEALRRKLEYIIEDLSIEVSEENKTNDVKILEGSVLKVIDELEDNSLDAIITSPPYCNRYDYTRTYALELAYLGVNEENIRSLRQTLLTCTVENKPKHFEWLSDEDKHHINQAFDKQSDLSNVLTFLDIEAKEGRLNNKGIATMVRGYFYDSAVHLYQASKKMKTGGYYVMVNDNVKYNGLEIPVDLILSEIANEFSLKTEKIWVLPKGKGNSSQQMKKHGRTELRKCVYIWKKA
;
A
#
# COMPACT_ATOMS: atom_id res chain seq x y z
N MET A 1 -35.18 -5.57 -22.71
CA MET A 1 -33.89 -5.45 -23.43
C MET A 1 -34.17 -5.90 -24.85
N THR A 2 -33.86 -5.07 -25.85
CA THR A 2 -34.02 -5.41 -27.27
C THR A 2 -32.94 -6.41 -27.69
N ASP A 3 -33.22 -7.30 -28.64
CA ASP A 3 -32.30 -8.37 -29.07
C ASP A 3 -30.93 -7.83 -29.56
N ALA A 4 -30.92 -6.65 -30.19
CA ALA A 4 -29.69 -5.99 -30.64
C ALA A 4 -28.72 -5.59 -29.51
N LEU A 5 -29.24 -5.20 -28.34
CA LEU A 5 -28.41 -4.85 -27.18
C LEU A 5 -27.77 -6.09 -26.53
N VAL A 6 -28.47 -7.23 -26.58
CA VAL A 6 -27.96 -8.51 -26.08
C VAL A 6 -26.85 -9.04 -27.01
N GLU A 7 -27.02 -8.88 -28.32
CA GLU A 7 -26.03 -9.27 -29.33
C GLU A 7 -24.74 -8.43 -29.25
N GLN A 8 -24.86 -7.10 -29.18
CA GLN A 8 -23.72 -6.19 -29.02
C GLN A 8 -22.90 -6.50 -27.75
N LYS A 9 -23.59 -6.82 -26.64
CA LYS A 9 -22.95 -7.24 -25.39
C LYS A 9 -22.18 -8.54 -25.55
N ASN A 10 -22.82 -9.58 -26.07
CA ASN A 10 -22.19 -10.89 -26.22
C ASN A 10 -20.96 -10.81 -27.13
N GLN A 11 -21.03 -9.96 -28.15
CA GLN A 11 -19.89 -9.65 -29.01
C GLN A 11 -18.77 -8.95 -28.24
N ALA A 12 -19.06 -7.89 -27.47
CA ALA A 12 -18.04 -7.17 -26.70
C ALA A 12 -17.37 -8.05 -25.61
N LEU A 13 -18.15 -8.89 -24.92
CA LEU A 13 -17.60 -9.84 -23.95
C LEU A 13 -16.70 -10.87 -24.64
N SER A 14 -17.16 -11.47 -25.74
CA SER A 14 -16.38 -12.45 -26.52
C SER A 14 -15.07 -11.85 -27.03
N LEU A 15 -15.10 -10.61 -27.53
CA LEU A 15 -13.89 -9.89 -27.94
C LEU A 15 -12.94 -9.65 -26.76
N ALA A 16 -13.44 -9.22 -25.61
CA ALA A 16 -12.62 -9.01 -24.42
C ALA A 16 -12.01 -10.33 -23.90
N GLU A 17 -12.78 -11.42 -23.86
CA GLU A 17 -12.29 -12.75 -23.48
C GLU A 17 -11.21 -13.27 -24.43
N ASN A 18 -11.39 -13.07 -25.75
CA ASN A 18 -10.38 -13.40 -26.75
C ASN A 18 -9.11 -12.56 -26.57
N SER A 19 -9.23 -11.27 -26.26
CA SER A 19 -8.08 -10.41 -25.96
C SER A 19 -7.31 -10.87 -24.72
N VAL A 20 -8.00 -11.27 -23.66
CA VAL A 20 -7.35 -11.89 -22.48
C VAL A 20 -6.62 -13.17 -22.85
N LYS A 21 -7.21 -14.00 -23.70
CA LYS A 21 -6.58 -15.22 -24.22
C LYS A 21 -5.35 -14.93 -25.08
N ASN A 22 -5.41 -13.92 -25.95
CA ASN A 22 -4.28 -13.51 -26.80
C ASN A 22 -3.08 -13.08 -25.96
N LEU A 23 -3.32 -12.25 -24.94
CA LEU A 23 -2.29 -11.87 -23.97
C LEU A 23 -1.69 -13.10 -23.29
N TYR A 24 -2.53 -14.02 -22.83
CA TYR A 24 -2.06 -15.26 -22.20
C TYR A 24 -1.17 -16.07 -23.16
N GLU A 25 -1.60 -16.29 -24.40
CA GLU A 25 -0.80 -17.03 -25.38
C GLU A 25 0.54 -16.37 -25.68
N LYS A 26 0.59 -15.02 -25.71
CA LYS A 26 1.83 -14.25 -25.89
C LYS A 26 2.81 -14.45 -24.74
N TYR A 27 2.31 -14.50 -23.50
CA TYR A 27 3.14 -14.55 -22.29
C TYR A 27 3.26 -15.91 -21.61
N LYS A 28 2.59 -16.96 -22.11
CA LYS A 28 2.58 -18.28 -21.46
C LYS A 28 3.98 -18.84 -21.16
N ASN A 29 4.96 -18.57 -22.04
CA ASN A 29 6.35 -19.01 -21.88
C ASN A 29 7.15 -18.16 -20.88
N LYS A 30 6.57 -17.05 -20.39
CA LYS A 30 7.13 -16.16 -19.38
C LYS A 30 6.47 -16.35 -18.01
N LEU A 31 5.33 -17.05 -17.95
CA LEU A 31 4.64 -17.38 -16.71
C LEU A 31 5.32 -18.58 -16.05
N GLU A 32 5.99 -18.36 -14.92
CA GLU A 32 6.72 -19.37 -14.17
C GLU A 32 6.08 -19.55 -12.80
N VAL A 33 5.56 -20.75 -12.48
CA VAL A 33 5.10 -21.03 -11.12
C VAL A 33 6.31 -21.11 -10.20
N ASN A 34 6.37 -20.23 -9.19
CA ASN A 34 7.46 -20.19 -8.24
C ASN A 34 7.02 -20.86 -6.92
N PRO A 35 7.51 -22.08 -6.59
CA PRO A 35 7.08 -22.83 -5.42
C PRO A 35 7.51 -22.21 -4.09
N ASP A 36 8.53 -21.34 -4.11
CA ASP A 36 9.07 -20.69 -2.91
C ASP A 36 8.23 -19.47 -2.49
N LEU A 37 7.36 -18.99 -3.38
CA LEU A 37 6.46 -17.87 -3.10
C LEU A 37 5.11 -18.38 -2.60
N ASP A 38 4.67 -17.89 -1.45
CA ASP A 38 3.33 -18.09 -0.95
C ASP A 38 2.66 -16.77 -0.55
N ARG A 39 1.36 -16.83 -0.23
CA ARG A 39 0.60 -15.63 0.18
C ARG A 39 1.15 -14.98 1.45
N LYS A 40 1.85 -15.71 2.32
CA LYS A 40 2.40 -15.16 3.56
C LYS A 40 3.63 -14.30 3.27
N ILE A 41 4.50 -14.78 2.38
CA ILE A 41 5.73 -14.09 1.96
C ILE A 41 5.39 -12.86 1.11
N VAL A 42 4.42 -12.95 0.18
CA VAL A 42 4.05 -11.78 -0.64
C VAL A 42 3.07 -10.80 0.02
N SER A 43 2.92 -10.85 1.34
CA SER A 43 2.10 -9.91 2.11
C SER A 43 2.71 -9.66 3.48
N PHE A 44 2.12 -8.77 4.26
CA PHE A 44 2.57 -8.42 5.60
C PHE A 44 2.51 -9.60 6.60
N GLN A 45 1.91 -10.74 6.24
CA GLN A 45 1.69 -11.84 7.19
C GLN A 45 2.99 -12.38 7.78
N ALA A 46 4.07 -12.50 6.99
CA ALA A 46 5.37 -12.93 7.53
C ALA A 46 6.00 -11.88 8.46
N ASN A 47 5.78 -10.57 8.19
CA ASN A 47 6.28 -9.49 9.04
C ASN A 47 5.62 -9.40 10.42
N LYS A 48 4.54 -10.14 10.68
CA LYS A 48 3.86 -10.11 12.00
C LYS A 48 4.71 -10.67 13.14
N ILE A 49 5.72 -11.46 12.83
CA ILE A 49 6.62 -12.08 13.83
C ILE A 49 8.03 -11.50 13.81
N GLU A 50 8.41 -10.80 12.74
CA GLU A 50 9.74 -10.22 12.54
C GLU A 50 9.95 -8.97 13.42
N PRO A 51 10.98 -8.95 14.28
CA PRO A 51 11.35 -7.76 15.06
C PRO A 51 11.45 -6.51 14.19
N ILE A 52 11.09 -5.36 14.76
CA ILE A 52 11.03 -4.04 14.08
C ILE A 52 9.89 -3.94 13.04
N PHE A 53 9.75 -4.90 12.12
CA PHE A 53 8.68 -4.90 11.11
C PHE A 53 7.30 -5.12 11.73
N ARG A 54 7.21 -5.85 12.84
CA ARG A 54 5.98 -6.04 13.64
C ARG A 54 5.60 -4.82 14.48
N TRP A 55 6.42 -3.78 14.52
CA TRP A 55 6.12 -2.58 15.31
C TRP A 55 4.98 -1.75 14.74
N PHE A 56 4.66 -1.88 13.45
CA PHE A 56 3.47 -1.27 12.87
C PHE A 56 2.78 -2.21 11.88
N HIS A 57 1.48 -2.42 12.07
CA HIS A 57 0.72 -3.32 11.20
C HIS A 57 0.21 -2.56 9.97
N TYR A 58 1.00 -2.61 8.89
CA TYR A 58 0.63 -2.08 7.58
C TYR A 58 0.17 -3.23 6.66
N ARG A 59 -1.15 -3.39 6.51
CA ARG A 59 -1.76 -4.61 5.96
C ARG A 59 -1.36 -4.92 4.51
N GLU A 60 -1.10 -3.88 3.73
CA GLU A 60 -0.91 -3.96 2.29
C GLU A 60 0.57 -4.07 1.87
N GLY A 61 1.52 -4.01 2.83
CA GLY A 61 2.94 -4.21 2.54
C GLY A 61 3.27 -5.67 2.21
N PHE A 62 4.36 -5.90 1.47
CA PHE A 62 4.99 -7.22 1.33
C PHE A 62 5.97 -7.48 2.48
N SER A 63 6.44 -8.73 2.60
CA SER A 63 7.34 -9.14 3.68
C SER A 63 8.81 -8.80 3.42
N LYS A 64 9.60 -8.75 4.50
CA LYS A 64 11.07 -8.71 4.43
C LYS A 64 11.62 -9.88 3.62
N GLN A 65 11.12 -11.09 3.87
CA GLN A 65 11.59 -12.32 3.24
C GLN A 65 11.39 -12.31 1.72
N LEU A 66 10.33 -11.65 1.23
CA LEU A 66 10.16 -11.48 -0.22
C LEU A 66 11.30 -10.67 -0.83
N ILE A 67 11.72 -9.60 -0.16
CA ILE A 67 12.78 -8.72 -0.67
C ILE A 67 14.12 -9.42 -0.65
N GLU A 68 14.44 -10.11 0.45
CA GLU A 68 15.64 -10.96 0.54
C GLU A 68 15.66 -11.98 -0.60
N TYR A 69 14.55 -12.70 -0.80
CA TYR A 69 14.41 -13.67 -1.89
C TYR A 69 14.61 -13.03 -3.28
N ILE A 70 13.99 -11.87 -3.54
CA ILE A 70 14.12 -11.17 -4.82
C ILE A 70 15.58 -10.76 -5.06
N LEU A 71 16.26 -10.21 -4.06
CA LEU A 71 17.66 -9.77 -4.18
C LEU A 71 18.62 -10.93 -4.41
N GLU A 72 18.34 -12.10 -3.85
CA GLU A 72 19.14 -13.32 -4.05
C GLU A 72 18.90 -14.00 -5.39
N ASN A 73 17.65 -14.03 -5.87
CA ASN A 73 17.23 -14.83 -7.03
C ASN A 73 17.17 -14.02 -8.33
N ILE A 74 17.25 -12.70 -8.23
CA ILE A 74 17.43 -11.81 -9.37
C ILE A 74 18.85 -11.28 -9.30
N ASN A 75 19.57 -11.25 -10.43
CA ASN A 75 20.95 -10.77 -10.52
C ASN A 75 21.05 -9.23 -10.33
N ILE A 76 20.51 -8.72 -9.22
CA ILE A 76 20.62 -7.33 -8.78
C ILE A 76 21.99 -7.21 -8.08
N PRO A 77 22.87 -6.29 -8.52
CA PRO A 77 24.16 -6.14 -7.88
C PRO A 77 24.01 -5.70 -6.42
N SER A 78 24.92 -6.15 -5.55
CA SER A 78 25.09 -5.56 -4.22
C SER A 78 25.59 -4.11 -4.36
N GLY A 79 25.19 -3.24 -3.44
CA GLY A 79 25.38 -1.80 -3.58
C GLY A 79 24.49 -1.18 -4.65
N GLY A 80 24.79 0.07 -5.05
CA GLY A 80 23.98 0.80 -6.03
C GLY A 80 22.71 1.39 -5.42
N LYS A 81 21.75 1.80 -6.26
CA LYS A 81 20.52 2.49 -5.84
C LYS A 81 19.27 1.67 -6.11
N ILE A 82 18.41 1.55 -5.10
CA ILE A 82 17.10 0.91 -5.19
C ILE A 82 15.99 1.90 -4.88
N LEU A 83 14.91 1.85 -5.66
CA LEU A 83 13.71 2.64 -5.43
C LEU A 83 12.50 1.75 -5.11
N ASP A 84 11.75 2.12 -4.08
CA ASP A 84 10.33 1.76 -3.98
C ASP A 84 9.45 3.00 -4.25
N PRO A 85 8.79 3.09 -5.42
CA PRO A 85 7.94 4.22 -5.82
C PRO A 85 6.58 4.28 -5.09
N PHE A 86 6.20 3.22 -4.37
CA PHE A 86 4.95 3.14 -3.61
C PHE A 86 5.25 2.52 -2.24
N ALA A 87 6.17 3.17 -1.51
CA ALA A 87 6.95 2.53 -0.47
C ALA A 87 6.14 1.99 0.72
N GLY A 88 4.98 2.57 1.01
CA GLY A 88 4.20 2.26 2.20
C GLY A 88 5.04 2.46 3.46
N THR A 89 5.51 1.37 4.05
CA THR A 89 6.39 1.37 5.24
C THR A 89 7.88 1.21 4.92
N GLY A 90 8.25 1.21 3.63
CA GLY A 90 9.64 1.19 3.17
C GLY A 90 10.31 -0.19 3.24
N VAL A 91 9.56 -1.29 3.23
CA VAL A 91 10.14 -2.64 3.39
C VAL A 91 11.26 -2.89 2.37
N ALA A 92 11.06 -2.58 1.09
CA ALA A 92 12.07 -2.79 0.05
C ALA A 92 13.37 -1.99 0.30
N PRO A 93 13.35 -0.65 0.42
CA PRO A 93 14.58 0.12 0.58
C PRO A 93 15.29 -0.18 1.90
N PHE A 94 14.57 -0.39 3.01
CA PHE A 94 15.21 -0.72 4.29
C PHE A 94 15.83 -2.13 4.31
N VAL A 95 15.21 -3.12 3.65
CA VAL A 95 15.79 -4.47 3.58
C VAL A 95 16.98 -4.47 2.63
N ALA A 96 16.89 -3.81 1.48
CA ALA A 96 17.99 -3.76 0.51
C ALA A 96 19.22 -3.01 1.04
N GLU A 97 19.02 -1.95 1.84
CA GLU A 97 20.11 -1.26 2.54
C GLU A 97 20.82 -2.21 3.49
N LYS A 98 20.08 -2.85 4.42
CA LYS A 98 20.66 -3.74 5.42
C LYS A 98 21.24 -5.05 4.84
N TYR A 99 20.58 -5.63 3.84
CA TYR A 99 20.90 -6.97 3.33
C TYR A 99 21.87 -6.96 2.15
N HIS A 100 21.84 -5.91 1.32
CA HIS A 100 22.63 -5.82 0.08
C HIS A 100 23.49 -4.56 0.00
N GLY A 101 23.51 -3.70 1.03
CA GLY A 101 24.30 -2.48 1.06
C GLY A 101 23.89 -1.44 0.03
N MET A 102 22.62 -1.47 -0.43
CA MET A 102 22.11 -0.54 -1.44
C MET A 102 21.70 0.80 -0.82
N ASP A 103 21.84 1.89 -1.57
CA ASP A 103 21.25 3.18 -1.25
C ASP A 103 19.73 3.11 -1.50
N GLY A 104 18.97 2.98 -0.40
CA GLY A 104 17.52 2.88 -0.43
C GLY A 104 16.84 4.22 -0.65
N ILE A 105 15.91 4.28 -1.62
CA ILE A 105 15.04 5.43 -1.90
C ILE A 105 13.59 4.98 -1.78
N ALA A 106 12.78 5.74 -1.05
CA ALA A 106 11.36 5.52 -0.86
C ALA A 106 10.56 6.73 -1.33
N ILE A 107 9.60 6.55 -2.23
CA ILE A 107 8.57 7.55 -2.54
C ILE A 107 7.25 7.09 -1.93
N GLU A 108 6.62 7.93 -1.12
CA GLU A 108 5.31 7.65 -0.52
C GLU A 108 4.45 8.91 -0.43
N LEU A 109 3.17 8.78 -0.76
CA LEU A 109 2.20 9.87 -0.73
C LEU A 109 1.44 9.93 0.60
N MET A 110 1.14 8.78 1.20
CA MET A 110 0.34 8.65 2.41
C MET A 110 1.18 9.06 3.63
N PRO A 111 0.76 10.08 4.41
CA PRO A 111 1.49 10.52 5.60
C PRO A 111 1.75 9.41 6.62
N VAL A 112 0.87 8.41 6.66
CA VAL A 112 0.97 7.22 7.52
C VAL A 112 2.25 6.42 7.25
N GLY A 113 2.57 6.20 5.97
CA GLY A 113 3.75 5.45 5.56
C GLY A 113 5.04 6.25 5.77
N THR A 114 5.01 7.51 5.34
CA THR A 114 6.08 8.48 5.55
C THR A 114 6.48 8.60 7.03
N PHE A 115 5.51 8.83 7.92
CA PHE A 115 5.77 8.98 9.35
C PHE A 115 6.46 7.74 9.92
N PHE A 116 6.01 6.55 9.52
CA PHE A 116 6.65 5.29 9.92
C PHE A 116 8.11 5.19 9.44
N MET A 117 8.37 5.50 8.16
CA MET A 117 9.72 5.43 7.60
C MET A 117 10.66 6.45 8.26
N GLN A 118 10.18 7.66 8.56
CA GLN A 118 10.94 8.67 9.30
C GLN A 118 11.29 8.19 10.71
N CYS A 119 10.31 7.65 11.43
CA CYS A 119 10.54 7.04 12.74
C CYS A 119 11.59 5.93 12.66
N ARG A 120 11.54 5.08 11.63
CA ARG A 120 12.50 3.99 11.44
C ARG A 120 13.93 4.49 11.19
N ASN A 121 14.11 5.51 10.34
CA ASN A 121 15.42 6.16 10.16
C ASN A 121 15.94 6.76 11.48
N GLU A 122 15.07 7.38 12.27
CA GLU A 122 15.50 7.94 13.56
C GLU A 122 15.85 6.85 14.58
N PHE A 123 15.09 5.76 14.62
CA PHE A 123 15.33 4.67 15.57
C PHE A 123 16.57 3.84 15.23
N SER A 124 16.93 3.70 13.95
CA SER A 124 18.15 2.99 13.56
C SER A 124 19.44 3.69 14.02
N LYS A 125 19.36 5.00 14.34
CA LYS A 125 20.48 5.79 14.88
C LYS A 125 20.66 5.60 16.39
N LEU A 126 19.68 5.01 17.07
CA LEU A 126 19.65 4.87 18.53
C LEU A 126 20.15 3.48 18.95
N LYS A 127 20.73 3.39 20.15
CA LYS A 127 21.03 2.08 20.73
C LYS A 127 19.74 1.45 21.24
N ASN A 128 19.62 0.12 21.11
CA ASN A 128 18.51 -0.65 21.68
C ASN A 128 18.27 -0.32 23.17
N GLN A 129 19.35 -0.08 23.93
CA GLN A 129 19.27 0.29 25.35
C GLN A 129 18.58 1.64 25.59
N ASP A 130 18.73 2.62 24.70
CA ASP A 130 18.07 3.92 24.81
C ASP A 130 16.57 3.77 24.58
N LEU A 131 16.16 3.02 23.54
CA LEU A 131 14.76 2.71 23.26
C LEU A 131 14.11 1.93 24.41
N ILE A 132 14.80 0.94 24.98
CA ILE A 132 14.34 0.20 26.16
C ILE A 132 14.16 1.14 27.36
N ARG A 133 15.10 2.08 27.58
CA ARG A 133 15.01 3.09 28.65
C ARG A 133 13.79 3.98 28.44
N TYR A 134 13.57 4.50 27.24
CA TYR A 134 12.38 5.30 26.91
C TYR A 134 11.09 4.54 27.19
N ALA A 135 11.02 3.27 26.77
CA ALA A 135 9.86 2.43 26.99
C ALA A 135 9.57 2.18 28.48
N ARG A 136 10.58 1.86 29.28
CA ARG A 136 10.43 1.65 30.73
C ARG A 136 9.98 2.91 31.46
N ASN A 137 10.60 4.06 31.14
CA ASN A 137 10.21 5.33 31.73
C ASN A 137 8.74 5.66 31.43
N ALA A 138 8.29 5.46 30.18
CA ALA A 138 6.90 5.68 29.82
C ALA A 138 5.92 4.77 30.58
N LEU A 139 6.29 3.51 30.87
CA LEU A 139 5.47 2.61 31.68
C LEU A 139 5.26 3.12 33.12
N GLU A 140 6.24 3.82 33.67
CA GLU A 140 6.22 4.37 35.04
C GLU A 140 5.54 5.76 35.10
N SER A 141 5.57 6.53 34.01
CA SER A 141 5.07 7.90 33.95
C SER A 141 3.56 8.05 33.78
N ARG A 142 2.74 6.98 33.84
CA ARG A 142 1.28 7.10 33.63
C ARG A 142 0.61 8.16 34.50
N HIS A 143 1.02 8.18 35.76
CA HIS A 143 0.51 9.11 36.76
C HIS A 143 0.82 10.58 36.44
N GLU A 144 1.81 10.86 35.59
CA GLU A 144 2.17 12.21 35.15
C GLU A 144 1.18 12.70 34.09
N TRP A 145 0.98 11.96 32.99
CA TRP A 145 0.09 12.42 31.93
C TRP A 145 -1.38 12.46 32.36
N LEU A 146 -1.81 11.57 33.27
CA LEU A 146 -3.17 11.63 33.82
C LEU A 146 -3.47 12.95 34.56
N LYS A 147 -2.44 13.68 35.01
CA LYS A 147 -2.57 15.02 35.63
C LYS A 147 -2.49 16.15 34.60
N THR A 148 -2.06 15.88 33.38
CA THR A 148 -1.95 16.86 32.31
C THR A 148 -3.34 17.29 31.84
N THR A 149 -3.54 18.60 31.69
CA THR A 149 -4.70 19.14 30.98
C THR A 149 -4.46 19.00 29.48
N PRO A 150 -5.33 18.32 28.72
CA PRO A 150 -5.15 18.18 27.27
C PRO A 150 -5.10 19.53 26.55
N GLU A 151 -4.04 19.76 25.78
CA GLU A 151 -3.93 20.85 24.80
C GLU A 151 -4.00 20.30 23.37
N TRP A 152 -3.56 19.07 23.17
CA TRP A 152 -3.75 18.35 21.92
C TRP A 152 -5.12 17.67 21.90
N GLU A 153 -5.80 17.75 20.76
CA GLU A 153 -7.09 17.09 20.54
C GLU A 153 -7.02 16.15 19.34
N PHE A 154 -7.68 14.99 19.45
CA PHE A 154 -7.84 14.08 18.32
C PHE A 154 -8.84 14.68 17.32
N LYS A 155 -8.32 15.23 16.23
CA LYS A 155 -9.14 15.86 15.18
C LYS A 155 -9.84 14.81 14.32
N HIS A 156 -10.99 14.34 14.80
CA HIS A 156 -11.79 13.35 14.10
C HIS A 156 -12.17 13.79 12.68
N LEU A 157 -11.97 12.87 11.74
CA LEU A 157 -12.67 12.86 10.45
C LEU A 157 -14.10 12.37 10.67
N LYS A 158 -15.03 12.73 9.78
CA LYS A 158 -16.43 12.27 9.82
C LYS A 158 -16.54 10.75 9.93
N ILE A 159 -15.65 10.04 9.22
CA ILE A 159 -15.62 8.57 9.20
C ILE A 159 -14.92 7.95 10.41
N THR A 160 -14.46 8.75 11.38
CA THR A 160 -13.78 8.29 12.60
C THR A 160 -14.49 8.72 13.88
N VAL A 161 -15.52 9.56 13.80
CA VAL A 161 -16.30 9.99 14.98
C VAL A 161 -16.89 8.78 15.70
N GLY A 162 -16.68 8.70 17.02
CA GLY A 162 -17.10 7.59 17.87
C GLY A 162 -16.15 6.38 17.81
N ALA A 163 -14.95 6.53 17.24
CA ALA A 163 -13.97 5.45 17.20
C ALA A 163 -13.41 5.08 18.58
N PHE A 164 -13.50 5.94 19.59
CA PHE A 164 -12.93 5.71 20.92
C PHE A 164 -13.99 5.88 22.01
N SER A 165 -13.71 5.36 23.21
CA SER A 165 -14.43 5.77 24.42
C SER A 165 -14.00 7.18 24.82
N TYR A 166 -14.81 7.87 25.61
CA TYR A 166 -14.46 9.21 26.08
C TYR A 166 -13.19 9.16 26.96
N GLU A 167 -13.10 8.16 27.82
CA GLU A 167 -12.00 7.96 28.75
C GLU A 167 -10.67 7.68 28.04
N ASP A 168 -10.68 6.80 27.03
CA ASP A 168 -9.47 6.44 26.28
C ASP A 168 -9.01 7.56 25.34
N GLU A 169 -9.94 8.28 24.72
CA GLU A 169 -9.61 9.46 23.90
C GLU A 169 -9.02 10.57 24.77
N LYS A 170 -9.61 10.81 25.95
CA LYS A 170 -9.06 11.76 26.92
C LYS A 170 -7.64 11.36 27.35
N GLU A 171 -7.41 10.09 27.69
CA GLU A 171 -6.08 9.62 28.09
C GLU A 171 -5.06 9.75 26.94
N LEU A 172 -5.46 9.46 25.69
CA LEU A 172 -4.63 9.72 24.51
C LEU A 172 -4.24 11.20 24.40
N CYS A 173 -5.21 12.11 24.54
CA CYS A 173 -4.97 13.55 24.44
C CYS A 173 -4.08 14.07 25.57
N GLN A 174 -4.24 13.53 26.78
CA GLN A 174 -3.36 13.77 27.92
C GLN A 174 -1.93 13.29 27.64
N PHE A 175 -1.78 12.06 27.14
CA PHE A 175 -0.48 11.49 26.76
C PHE A 175 0.21 12.35 25.69
N LYS A 176 -0.51 12.71 24.61
CA LYS A 176 0.00 13.56 23.52
C LYS A 176 0.45 14.94 24.01
N THR A 177 -0.28 15.50 24.96
CA THR A 177 0.09 16.77 25.59
C THR A 177 1.32 16.59 26.47
N TRP A 178 1.39 15.53 27.29
CA TRP A 178 2.56 15.25 28.12
C TRP A 178 3.84 15.04 27.29
N LEU A 179 3.75 14.43 26.09
CA LEU A 179 4.89 14.30 25.18
C LEU A 179 5.53 15.65 24.79
N THR A 180 4.82 16.78 24.88
CA THR A 180 5.41 18.10 24.59
C THR A 180 6.43 18.53 25.64
N ASN A 181 6.35 17.98 26.86
CA ASN A 181 7.27 18.26 27.96
C ASN A 181 8.56 17.41 27.91
N ILE A 182 8.63 16.42 27.01
CA ILE A 182 9.82 15.60 26.84
C ILE A 182 10.83 16.36 25.97
N GLU A 183 11.97 16.74 26.56
CA GLU A 183 13.05 17.47 25.87
C GLU A 183 13.76 16.61 24.82
N ASP A 184 13.96 15.34 25.12
CA ASP A 184 14.59 14.38 24.20
C ASP A 184 13.67 14.11 23.01
N LYS A 185 14.05 14.65 21.84
CA LYS A 185 13.29 14.54 20.59
C LYS A 185 13.12 13.10 20.13
N SER A 186 14.14 12.25 20.33
CA SER A 186 14.11 10.84 19.93
C SER A 186 13.17 10.05 20.84
N ASN A 187 13.20 10.31 22.15
CA ASN A 187 12.23 9.76 23.09
C ASN A 187 10.79 10.17 22.73
N LYS A 188 10.59 11.48 22.53
CA LYS A 188 9.29 12.03 22.15
C LYS A 188 8.75 11.36 20.89
N LEU A 189 9.56 11.28 19.82
CA LEU A 189 9.17 10.66 18.56
C LEU A 189 8.87 9.16 18.73
N PHE A 190 9.68 8.44 19.50
CA PHE A 190 9.46 7.03 19.80
C PHE A 190 8.10 6.81 20.46
N LEU A 191 7.80 7.54 21.54
CA LEU A 191 6.53 7.41 22.24
C LEU A 191 5.32 7.88 21.42
N ASP A 192 5.50 8.90 20.58
CA ASP A 192 4.47 9.35 19.63
C ASP A 192 4.14 8.25 18.62
N PHE A 193 5.19 7.60 18.07
CA PHE A 193 5.04 6.44 17.21
C PHE A 193 4.31 5.28 17.89
N ILE A 194 4.57 5.01 19.18
CA ILE A 194 3.84 3.96 19.91
C ILE A 194 2.35 4.28 19.95
N ALA A 195 1.96 5.48 20.37
CA ALA A 195 0.57 5.90 20.42
C ALA A 195 -0.12 5.84 19.04
N PHE A 196 0.57 6.26 17.99
CA PHE A 196 0.13 6.12 16.60
C PHE A 196 -0.09 4.65 16.19
N SER A 197 0.82 3.75 16.58
CA SER A 197 0.81 2.35 16.16
C SER A 197 -0.32 1.51 16.78
N ILE A 198 -0.92 1.99 17.88
CA ILE A 198 -1.91 1.27 18.68
C ILE A 198 -3.35 1.76 18.50
N LEU A 199 -3.63 2.72 17.61
CA LEU A 199 -4.97 3.30 17.43
C LEU A 199 -6.06 2.24 17.20
N GLU A 200 -5.79 1.23 16.37
CA GLU A 200 -6.73 0.13 16.16
C GLU A 200 -6.87 -0.81 17.38
N LYS A 201 -6.03 -0.73 18.42
CA LYS A 201 -6.13 -1.65 19.57
C LYS A 201 -7.13 -1.19 20.62
N PHE A 202 -7.27 0.11 20.81
CA PHE A 202 -8.22 0.71 21.75
C PHE A 202 -9.42 1.39 21.06
N SER A 203 -9.47 1.38 19.72
CA SER A 203 -10.66 1.84 18.99
C SER A 203 -11.78 0.79 18.95
N PHE A 204 -12.99 1.24 18.60
CA PHE A 204 -14.13 0.43 18.19
C PHE A 204 -14.12 0.13 16.68
N THR A 205 -12.99 0.30 16.00
CA THR A 205 -12.88 0.08 14.54
C THR A 205 -11.87 -1.00 14.23
N ARG A 206 -12.11 -1.78 13.16
CA ARG A 206 -11.15 -2.73 12.61
C ARG A 206 -10.94 -2.40 11.13
N LYS A 207 -9.69 -2.41 10.67
CA LYS A 207 -9.42 -2.35 9.22
C LYS A 207 -10.02 -3.60 8.57
N ASP A 208 -10.95 -3.47 7.63
CA ASP A 208 -11.59 -4.63 6.99
C ASP A 208 -11.88 -4.35 5.51
N GLY A 209 -10.94 -4.75 4.66
CA GLY A 209 -11.02 -4.51 3.23
C GLY A 209 -10.99 -3.01 2.91
N GLN A 210 -12.06 -2.51 2.29
CA GLN A 210 -12.15 -1.14 1.76
C GLN A 210 -12.63 -0.11 2.81
N TYR A 211 -12.93 -0.54 4.04
CA TYR A 211 -13.59 0.30 5.04
C TYR A 211 -13.11 0.00 6.48
N LEU A 212 -13.39 0.94 7.38
CA LEU A 212 -13.39 0.67 8.82
C LEU A 212 -14.68 -0.06 9.18
N ARG A 213 -14.54 -1.28 9.69
CA ARG A 213 -15.66 -2.03 10.25
C ARG A 213 -15.84 -1.67 11.73
N TRP A 214 -17.08 -1.42 12.11
CA TRP A 214 -17.42 -0.84 13.40
C TRP A 214 -17.97 -1.86 14.37
N ASP A 215 -17.38 -1.87 15.56
CA ASP A 215 -17.80 -2.67 16.70
C ASP A 215 -19.11 -2.14 17.31
N HIS A 216 -19.95 -3.06 17.79
CA HIS A 216 -21.24 -2.74 18.38
C HIS A 216 -21.17 -1.85 19.63
N ARG A 217 -20.02 -1.82 20.33
CA ARG A 217 -19.77 -0.98 21.52
C ARG A 217 -19.53 0.50 21.20
N SER A 218 -19.36 0.86 19.92
CA SER A 218 -19.07 2.25 19.54
C SER A 218 -20.21 3.22 19.93
N PRO A 219 -19.88 4.39 20.51
CA PRO A 219 -20.86 5.44 20.83
C PRO A 219 -21.75 5.85 19.66
N ARG A 220 -21.28 5.70 18.42
CA ARG A 220 -22.05 6.02 17.20
C ARG A 220 -23.36 5.23 17.07
N PHE A 221 -23.51 4.12 17.80
CA PHE A 221 -24.69 3.26 17.76
C PHE A 221 -25.63 3.44 18.94
N LEU A 222 -25.33 4.36 19.88
CA LEU A 222 -26.21 4.61 21.03
C LEU A 222 -27.62 5.00 20.58
N ASP A 223 -27.72 5.95 19.65
CA ASP A 223 -28.98 6.48 19.10
C ASP A 223 -29.28 6.00 17.67
N ALA A 224 -28.50 5.05 17.14
CA ALA A 224 -28.68 4.59 15.77
C ALA A 224 -29.89 3.65 15.65
N SER A 225 -30.75 3.93 14.67
CA SER A 225 -31.90 3.07 14.32
C SER A 225 -31.50 1.66 13.87
N LYS A 226 -30.28 1.51 13.34
CA LYS A 226 -29.67 0.23 12.99
C LYS A 226 -28.39 0.04 13.78
N LYS A 227 -28.39 -0.96 14.66
CA LYS A 227 -27.20 -1.39 15.40
C LYS A 227 -26.46 -2.47 14.62
N THR A 228 -25.14 -2.43 14.66
CA THR A 228 -24.29 -3.51 14.15
C THR A 228 -24.20 -4.63 15.18
N THR A 229 -24.05 -5.87 14.72
CA THR A 229 -23.76 -7.04 15.58
C THR A 229 -22.28 -7.45 15.52
N PHE A 230 -21.46 -6.68 14.81
CA PHE A 230 -20.04 -6.99 14.70
C PHE A 230 -19.34 -6.80 16.05
N ASP A 231 -18.69 -7.86 16.51
CA ASP A 231 -17.80 -7.86 17.66
C ASP A 231 -16.35 -8.03 17.16
N LYS A 232 -15.53 -7.04 17.51
CA LYS A 232 -14.09 -6.97 17.23
C LYS A 232 -13.29 -7.83 18.21
N GLY A 233 -13.90 -8.43 19.22
CA GLY A 233 -13.23 -9.16 20.28
C GLY A 233 -12.68 -8.21 21.34
N GLU A 234 -11.44 -8.43 21.78
CA GLU A 234 -10.80 -7.57 22.76
C GLU A 234 -10.62 -6.14 22.22
N VAL A 235 -11.12 -5.17 22.98
CA VAL A 235 -10.84 -3.73 22.82
C VAL A 235 -10.18 -3.30 24.11
N LEU A 236 -8.93 -2.86 23.99
CA LEU A 236 -8.10 -2.48 25.13
C LEU A 236 -8.42 -1.05 25.56
N SER A 237 -8.07 -0.70 26.81
CA SER A 237 -7.89 0.71 27.14
C SER A 237 -6.66 1.28 26.44
N PHE A 238 -6.58 2.60 26.32
CA PHE A 238 -5.41 3.27 25.76
C PHE A 238 -4.12 2.83 26.47
N PHE A 239 -4.10 2.88 27.81
CA PHE A 239 -2.92 2.50 28.58
C PHE A 239 -2.55 1.03 28.41
N GLU A 240 -3.52 0.12 28.37
CA GLU A 240 -3.21 -1.31 28.22
C GLU A 240 -2.65 -1.61 26.82
N ALA A 241 -3.16 -0.94 25.78
CA ALA A 241 -2.61 -1.04 24.44
C ALA A 241 -1.18 -0.47 24.36
N LEU A 242 -0.93 0.67 25.00
CA LEU A 242 0.40 1.29 25.12
C LEU A 242 1.37 0.36 25.86
N ARG A 243 0.97 -0.13 27.04
CA ARG A 243 1.75 -1.03 27.89
C ARG A 243 2.18 -2.28 27.15
N ARG A 244 1.22 -3.01 26.56
CA ARG A 244 1.50 -4.22 25.77
C ARG A 244 2.45 -3.93 24.61
N LYS A 245 2.30 -2.77 23.96
CA LYS A 245 3.18 -2.40 22.83
C LYS A 245 4.61 -2.10 23.28
N LEU A 246 4.77 -1.38 24.38
CA LEU A 246 6.09 -1.08 24.96
C LEU A 246 6.80 -2.34 25.45
N GLU A 247 6.10 -3.21 26.18
CA GLU A 247 6.64 -4.51 26.64
C GLU A 247 7.10 -5.38 25.47
N TYR A 248 6.31 -5.43 24.41
CA TYR A 248 6.62 -6.17 23.19
C TYR A 248 7.87 -5.64 22.46
N ILE A 249 8.05 -4.32 22.43
CA ILE A 249 9.26 -3.71 21.85
C ILE A 249 10.48 -3.95 22.75
N ILE A 250 10.32 -3.92 24.07
CA ILE A 250 11.39 -4.28 25.01
C ILE A 250 11.85 -5.72 24.78
N GLU A 251 10.91 -6.66 24.58
CA GLU A 251 11.23 -8.05 24.26
C GLU A 251 12.03 -8.16 22.95
N ASP A 252 11.57 -7.51 21.88
CA ASP A 252 12.27 -7.48 20.57
C ASP A 252 13.72 -7.02 20.71
N LEU A 253 13.91 -5.91 21.40
CA LEU A 253 15.21 -5.26 21.53
C LEU A 253 16.14 -5.96 22.51
N SER A 254 15.62 -6.83 23.38
CA SER A 254 16.41 -7.59 24.35
C SER A 254 17.01 -8.87 23.77
N ILE A 255 16.47 -9.38 22.66
CA ILE A 255 16.90 -10.63 22.01
C ILE A 255 18.00 -10.35 20.97
N GLU A 256 17.97 -9.18 20.32
CA GLU A 256 18.98 -8.81 19.32
C GLU A 256 20.32 -8.45 19.97
N VAL A 257 21.38 -9.22 19.66
CA VAL A 257 22.76 -8.84 19.97
C VAL A 257 23.09 -7.60 19.15
N SER A 258 23.55 -6.53 19.81
CA SER A 258 23.89 -5.27 19.16
C SER A 258 24.98 -5.47 18.11
N GLU A 259 24.58 -5.59 16.84
CA GLU A 259 25.50 -5.30 15.76
C GLU A 259 25.59 -3.78 15.62
N GLU A 260 26.80 -3.24 15.72
CA GLU A 260 27.12 -1.86 15.36
C GLU A 260 26.95 -1.67 13.85
N ASN A 261 25.73 -1.72 13.36
CA ASN A 261 25.45 -1.50 11.95
C ASN A 261 25.23 0.00 11.74
N LYS A 262 26.27 0.67 11.23
CA LYS A 262 26.11 1.96 10.55
C LYS A 262 25.19 1.74 9.36
N THR A 263 23.89 1.94 9.55
CA THR A 263 22.93 1.96 8.46
C THR A 263 22.96 3.32 7.79
N ASN A 264 22.92 3.36 6.46
CA ASN A 264 22.61 4.59 5.74
C ASN A 264 21.11 4.90 5.89
N ASP A 265 20.79 6.17 6.09
CA ASP A 265 19.39 6.61 6.10
C ASP A 265 18.76 6.31 4.73
N VAL A 266 17.59 5.64 4.74
CA VAL A 266 16.78 5.53 3.53
C VAL A 266 16.31 6.93 3.14
N LYS A 267 16.55 7.34 1.89
CA LYS A 267 16.08 8.63 1.37
C LYS A 267 14.57 8.57 1.17
N ILE A 268 13.81 9.36 1.93
CA ILE A 268 12.35 9.43 1.85
C ILE A 268 11.97 10.68 1.06
N LEU A 269 11.16 10.48 0.02
CA LEU A 269 10.57 11.54 -0.80
C LEU A 269 9.04 11.51 -0.64
N GLU A 270 8.48 12.60 -0.12
CA GLU A 270 7.05 12.69 0.16
C GLU A 270 6.27 13.21 -1.04
N GLY A 271 5.31 12.41 -1.53
CA GLY A 271 4.37 12.82 -2.55
C GLY A 271 4.03 11.73 -3.55
N SER A 272 3.30 12.10 -4.61
CA SER A 272 2.92 11.16 -5.65
C SER A 272 4.13 10.84 -6.52
N VAL A 273 4.45 9.57 -6.69
CA VAL A 273 5.49 9.14 -7.63
C VAL A 273 5.29 9.70 -9.03
N LEU A 274 4.04 9.88 -9.46
CA LEU A 274 3.71 10.45 -10.77
C LEU A 274 4.30 11.85 -11.01
N LYS A 275 4.75 12.53 -9.94
CA LYS A 275 5.40 13.84 -9.98
C LYS A 275 6.80 13.82 -9.35
N VAL A 276 6.94 13.22 -8.16
CA VAL A 276 8.17 13.31 -7.34
C VAL A 276 9.32 12.49 -7.91
N ILE A 277 9.04 11.47 -8.74
CA ILE A 277 10.09 10.66 -9.36
C ILE A 277 11.05 11.49 -10.23
N ASP A 278 10.60 12.65 -10.74
CA ASP A 278 11.42 13.54 -11.56
C ASP A 278 12.57 14.20 -10.79
N GLU A 279 12.51 14.21 -9.45
CA GLU A 279 13.61 14.66 -8.58
C GLU A 279 14.81 13.70 -8.57
N LEU A 280 14.64 12.49 -9.12
CA LEU A 280 15.71 11.51 -9.26
C LEU A 280 16.49 11.73 -10.56
N GLU A 281 17.79 11.49 -10.51
CA GLU A 281 18.66 11.52 -11.68
C GLU A 281 18.27 10.42 -12.68
N ASP A 282 18.29 10.73 -13.97
CA ASP A 282 18.13 9.74 -15.04
C ASP A 282 19.29 8.74 -15.02
N ASN A 283 19.03 7.50 -15.44
CA ASN A 283 20.03 6.41 -15.48
C ASN A 283 20.79 6.19 -14.16
N SER A 284 20.13 6.35 -13.01
CA SER A 284 20.76 6.26 -11.69
C SER A 284 20.35 5.02 -10.89
N LEU A 285 19.21 4.41 -11.19
CA LEU A 285 18.65 3.29 -10.42
C LEU A 285 19.09 1.93 -10.99
N ASP A 286 19.56 1.05 -10.11
CA ASP A 286 19.93 -0.34 -10.42
C ASP A 286 18.72 -1.28 -10.29
N ALA A 287 17.83 -0.98 -9.34
CA ALA A 287 16.61 -1.73 -9.12
C ALA A 287 15.42 -0.85 -8.73
N ILE A 288 14.23 -1.27 -9.13
CA ILE A 288 12.95 -0.79 -8.61
C ILE A 288 12.21 -2.02 -8.09
N ILE A 289 11.86 -2.06 -6.80
CA ILE A 289 11.09 -3.17 -6.21
C ILE A 289 9.88 -2.58 -5.49
N THR A 290 8.67 -3.00 -5.87
CA THR A 290 7.47 -2.31 -5.40
C THR A 290 6.20 -3.16 -5.40
N SER A 291 5.18 -2.63 -4.74
CA SER A 291 3.81 -3.13 -4.76
C SER A 291 2.85 -1.94 -4.77
N PRO A 292 2.43 -1.45 -5.95
CA PRO A 292 1.56 -0.27 -6.03
C PRO A 292 0.20 -0.53 -5.38
N PRO A 293 -0.62 0.51 -5.14
CA PRO A 293 -2.05 0.32 -4.95
C PRO A 293 -2.64 -0.52 -6.10
N TYR A 294 -3.34 -1.62 -5.81
CA TYR A 294 -3.86 -2.50 -6.86
C TYR A 294 -5.17 -1.98 -7.46
N CYS A 295 -5.51 -2.41 -8.67
CA CYS A 295 -6.76 -2.07 -9.38
C CYS A 295 -8.01 -2.76 -8.77
N ASN A 296 -8.15 -2.75 -7.44
CA ASN A 296 -9.10 -3.57 -6.68
C ASN A 296 -10.01 -2.78 -5.72
N ARG A 297 -10.05 -1.44 -5.84
CA ARG A 297 -10.90 -0.52 -5.06
C ARG A 297 -10.53 -0.38 -3.58
N TYR A 298 -9.31 -0.76 -3.18
CA TYR A 298 -8.85 -0.49 -1.82
C TYR A 298 -8.56 1.00 -1.64
N ASP A 299 -9.28 1.62 -0.70
CA ASP A 299 -9.10 3.02 -0.37
C ASP A 299 -8.26 3.15 0.91
N TYR A 300 -6.97 3.45 0.72
CA TYR A 300 -6.01 3.66 1.81
C TYR A 300 -6.41 4.85 2.69
N THR A 301 -7.06 5.87 2.14
CA THR A 301 -7.52 7.04 2.91
C THR A 301 -8.67 6.72 3.86
N ARG A 302 -9.44 5.66 3.58
CA ARG A 302 -10.47 5.14 4.48
C ARG A 302 -9.90 4.14 5.47
N THR A 303 -9.03 3.26 5.01
CA THR A 303 -8.44 2.18 5.81
C THR A 303 -7.58 2.73 6.94
N TYR A 304 -6.81 3.78 6.66
CA TYR A 304 -5.93 4.43 7.63
C TYR A 304 -6.49 5.77 8.14
N ALA A 305 -7.82 5.91 8.20
CA ALA A 305 -8.44 7.18 8.57
C ALA A 305 -8.13 7.59 10.03
N LEU A 306 -7.96 6.63 10.95
CA LEU A 306 -7.56 6.96 12.32
C LEU A 306 -6.14 7.52 12.36
N GLU A 307 -5.22 6.86 11.67
CA GLU A 307 -3.82 7.27 11.56
C GLU A 307 -3.70 8.64 10.87
N LEU A 308 -4.48 8.88 9.81
CA LEU A 308 -4.52 10.17 9.13
C LEU A 308 -5.08 11.29 10.03
N ALA A 309 -6.16 11.01 10.77
CA ALA A 309 -6.73 11.96 11.74
C ALA A 309 -5.73 12.29 12.86
N TYR A 310 -5.03 11.28 13.36
CA TYR A 310 -3.96 11.43 14.36
C TYR A 310 -2.83 12.34 13.86
N LEU A 311 -2.45 12.21 12.59
CA LEU A 311 -1.45 13.06 11.93
C LEU A 311 -2.00 14.45 11.50
N GLY A 312 -3.23 14.79 11.89
CA GLY A 312 -3.83 16.09 11.64
C GLY A 312 -4.36 16.30 10.22
N VAL A 313 -4.48 15.24 9.41
CA VAL A 313 -5.03 15.31 8.06
C VAL A 313 -6.54 15.56 8.12
N ASN A 314 -7.01 16.61 7.45
CA ASN A 314 -8.42 16.97 7.45
C ASN A 314 -9.19 16.38 6.24
N GLU A 315 -10.50 16.61 6.18
CA GLU A 315 -11.40 16.11 5.14
C GLU A 315 -11.03 16.59 3.72
N GLU A 316 -10.54 17.82 3.59
CA GLU A 316 -10.10 18.37 2.30
C GLU A 316 -8.82 17.68 1.83
N ASN A 317 -7.85 17.54 2.72
CA ASN A 317 -6.60 16.84 2.43
C ASN A 317 -6.85 15.37 2.08
N ILE A 318 -7.82 14.69 2.72
CA ILE A 318 -8.19 13.32 2.33
C ILE A 318 -8.71 13.23 0.90
N ARG A 319 -9.56 14.18 0.48
CA ARG A 319 -10.07 14.19 -0.90
C ARG A 319 -8.93 14.41 -1.89
N SER A 320 -8.01 15.32 -1.55
CA SER A 320 -6.81 15.56 -2.36
C SER A 320 -5.92 14.33 -2.42
N LEU A 321 -5.59 13.71 -1.28
CA LEU A 321 -4.80 12.48 -1.21
C LEU A 321 -5.43 11.35 -2.04
N ARG A 322 -6.75 11.13 -1.90
CA ARG A 322 -7.45 10.10 -2.69
C ARG A 322 -7.34 10.35 -4.19
N GLN A 323 -7.50 11.60 -4.62
CA GLN A 323 -7.39 11.94 -6.04
C GLN A 323 -5.95 11.84 -6.56
N THR A 324 -4.96 12.13 -5.71
CA THR A 324 -3.52 12.15 -6.04
C THR A 324 -2.86 10.77 -6.05
N LEU A 325 -3.39 9.81 -5.27
CA LEU A 325 -3.00 8.40 -5.30
C LEU A 325 -3.11 7.83 -6.72
N LEU A 326 -2.33 6.81 -7.04
CA LEU A 326 -2.52 5.99 -8.24
C LEU A 326 -4.00 5.61 -8.37
N THR A 327 -4.59 5.73 -9.56
CA THR A 327 -6.04 5.50 -9.74
C THR A 327 -6.41 4.06 -9.40
N CYS A 328 -6.89 3.86 -8.17
CA CYS A 328 -7.21 2.53 -7.65
C CYS A 328 -8.58 2.48 -6.95
N THR A 329 -9.30 3.61 -6.92
CA THR A 329 -10.64 3.74 -6.34
C THR A 329 -11.65 4.24 -7.37
N VAL A 330 -12.93 3.94 -7.16
CA VAL A 330 -14.02 4.36 -8.09
C VAL A 330 -14.36 5.84 -7.95
N GLU A 331 -13.83 6.49 -6.92
CA GLU A 331 -13.92 7.91 -6.65
C GLU A 331 -12.89 8.74 -7.43
N ASN A 332 -11.83 8.11 -7.95
CA ASN A 332 -10.82 8.78 -8.75
C ASN A 332 -11.42 9.29 -10.07
N LYS A 333 -11.13 10.56 -10.37
CA LYS A 333 -11.37 11.16 -11.68
C LYS A 333 -10.12 11.00 -12.56
N PRO A 334 -10.26 11.07 -13.90
CA PRO A 334 -9.11 11.16 -14.80
C PRO A 334 -8.12 12.23 -14.33
N LYS A 335 -6.84 11.90 -14.36
CA LYS A 335 -5.76 12.81 -13.96
C LYS A 335 -5.26 13.60 -15.17
N HIS A 336 -4.74 14.78 -14.89
CA HIS A 336 -4.01 15.60 -15.85
C HIS A 336 -2.54 15.67 -15.42
N PHE A 337 -1.64 15.46 -16.39
CA PHE A 337 -0.20 15.37 -16.16
C PHE A 337 0.50 16.61 -16.71
N GLU A 338 0.08 17.79 -16.25
CA GLU A 338 0.49 19.09 -16.81
C GLU A 338 2.00 19.35 -16.68
N TRP A 339 2.66 18.73 -15.70
CA TRP A 339 4.11 18.84 -15.48
C TRP A 339 4.95 18.02 -16.46
N LEU A 340 4.35 17.09 -17.22
CA LEU A 340 5.06 16.36 -18.26
C LEU A 340 5.17 17.20 -19.54
N SER A 341 6.29 17.06 -20.25
CA SER A 341 6.45 17.68 -21.57
C SER A 341 5.44 17.10 -22.58
N ASP A 342 5.15 17.84 -23.63
CA ASP A 342 4.24 17.37 -24.69
C ASP A 342 4.81 16.14 -25.43
N GLU A 343 6.13 16.04 -25.54
CA GLU A 343 6.82 14.87 -26.08
C GLU A 343 6.63 13.64 -25.18
N ASP A 344 6.84 13.77 -23.87
CA ASP A 344 6.62 12.67 -22.92
C ASP A 344 5.15 12.21 -22.95
N LYS A 345 4.19 13.14 -22.94
CA LYS A 345 2.76 12.83 -23.07
C LYS A 345 2.45 12.10 -24.38
N HIS A 346 3.08 12.51 -25.48
CA HIS A 346 2.90 11.86 -26.77
C HIS A 346 3.37 10.41 -26.74
N HIS A 347 4.56 10.14 -26.21
CA HIS A 347 5.07 8.77 -26.06
C HIS A 347 4.18 7.89 -25.17
N ILE A 348 3.72 8.43 -24.04
CA ILE A 348 2.82 7.72 -23.11
C ILE A 348 1.48 7.39 -23.79
N ASN A 349 0.87 8.37 -24.48
CA ASN A 349 -0.39 8.17 -25.18
C ASN A 349 -0.26 7.13 -26.29
N GLN A 350 0.81 7.20 -27.11
CA GLN A 350 1.06 6.19 -28.13
C GLN A 350 1.19 4.79 -27.53
N ALA A 351 1.96 4.63 -26.46
CA ALA A 351 2.14 3.33 -25.79
C ALA A 351 0.81 2.80 -25.23
N PHE A 352 -0.02 3.67 -24.65
CA PHE A 352 -1.33 3.29 -24.11
C PHE A 352 -2.34 2.94 -25.22
N ASP A 353 -2.40 3.74 -26.29
CA ASP A 353 -3.37 3.56 -27.38
C ASP A 353 -3.06 2.33 -28.25
N LYS A 354 -1.79 1.90 -28.30
CA LYS A 354 -1.39 0.63 -28.96
C LYS A 354 -1.96 -0.62 -28.29
N GLN A 355 -2.44 -0.53 -27.05
CA GLN A 355 -2.92 -1.68 -26.27
C GLN A 355 -4.34 -2.10 -26.70
N SER A 356 -4.45 -2.73 -27.88
CA SER A 356 -5.73 -3.15 -28.46
C SER A 356 -6.50 -4.13 -27.55
N ASP A 357 -5.79 -5.06 -26.90
CA ASP A 357 -6.40 -6.00 -25.96
C ASP A 357 -6.99 -5.30 -24.72
N LEU A 358 -6.29 -4.29 -24.18
CA LEU A 358 -6.83 -3.44 -23.12
C LEU A 358 -8.04 -2.62 -23.63
N SER A 359 -7.99 -2.09 -24.85
CA SER A 359 -9.08 -1.32 -25.44
C SER A 359 -10.38 -2.14 -25.53
N ASN A 360 -10.29 -3.42 -25.90
CA ASN A 360 -11.44 -4.34 -25.93
C ASN A 360 -12.01 -4.59 -24.52
N VAL A 361 -11.13 -4.80 -23.52
CA VAL A 361 -11.53 -4.93 -22.10
C VAL A 361 -12.24 -3.67 -21.62
N LEU A 362 -11.71 -2.49 -21.91
CA LEU A 362 -12.29 -1.21 -21.53
C LEU A 362 -13.64 -0.97 -22.22
N THR A 363 -13.76 -1.32 -23.50
CA THR A 363 -15.02 -1.21 -24.26
C THR A 363 -16.12 -2.06 -23.63
N PHE A 364 -15.81 -3.31 -23.25
CA PHE A 364 -16.76 -4.15 -22.50
C PHE A 364 -17.19 -3.49 -21.18
N LEU A 365 -16.25 -2.98 -20.39
CA LEU A 365 -16.57 -2.33 -19.12
C LEU A 365 -17.40 -1.06 -19.31
N ASP A 366 -17.13 -0.26 -20.34
CA ASP A 366 -17.90 0.95 -20.66
C ASP A 366 -19.34 0.61 -21.04
N ILE A 367 -19.57 -0.47 -21.79
CA ILE A 367 -20.93 -0.97 -22.10
C ILE A 367 -21.62 -1.43 -20.81
N GLU A 368 -20.97 -2.25 -19.98
CA GLU A 368 -21.57 -2.71 -18.72
C GLU A 368 -21.85 -1.58 -17.74
N ALA A 369 -21.04 -0.51 -17.75
CA ALA A 369 -21.26 0.69 -16.94
C ALA A 369 -22.47 1.49 -17.43
N LYS A 370 -22.56 1.76 -18.73
CA LYS A 370 -23.69 2.50 -19.35
C LYS A 370 -25.03 1.81 -19.10
N GLU A 371 -25.01 0.48 -19.10
CA GLU A 371 -26.18 -0.36 -18.90
C GLU A 371 -26.51 -0.64 -17.43
N GLY A 372 -25.74 -0.08 -16.49
CA GLY A 372 -25.97 -0.23 -15.05
C GLY A 372 -25.74 -1.65 -14.50
N ARG A 373 -24.98 -2.49 -15.21
CA ARG A 373 -24.72 -3.89 -14.84
C ARG A 373 -23.48 -4.07 -13.95
N LEU A 374 -22.58 -3.10 -13.93
CA LEU A 374 -21.50 -3.05 -12.95
C LEU A 374 -22.04 -2.72 -11.55
N ASN A 375 -21.45 -3.30 -10.50
CA ASN A 375 -21.80 -2.94 -9.12
C ASN A 375 -21.41 -1.49 -8.76
N ASN A 376 -20.59 -0.84 -9.58
CA ASN A 376 -20.31 0.59 -9.52
C ASN A 376 -19.89 1.09 -10.92
N LYS A 377 -20.57 2.12 -11.43
CA LYS A 377 -20.28 2.71 -12.75
C LYS A 377 -18.85 3.27 -12.90
N GLY A 378 -18.23 3.68 -11.79
CA GLY A 378 -16.86 4.21 -11.77
C GLY A 378 -15.78 3.16 -12.01
N ILE A 379 -16.12 1.86 -12.07
CA ILE A 379 -15.14 0.80 -12.36
C ILE A 379 -14.48 1.00 -13.71
N ALA A 380 -15.23 1.32 -14.77
CA ALA A 380 -14.65 1.48 -16.09
C ALA A 380 -13.64 2.64 -16.12
N THR A 381 -14.00 3.79 -15.53
CA THR A 381 -13.11 4.95 -15.37
C THR A 381 -11.88 4.62 -14.53
N MET A 382 -12.04 3.89 -13.43
CA MET A 382 -10.94 3.48 -12.57
C MET A 382 -9.98 2.53 -13.29
N VAL A 383 -10.47 1.50 -14.00
CA VAL A 383 -9.61 0.56 -14.72
C VAL A 383 -8.82 1.28 -15.80
N ARG A 384 -9.47 2.18 -16.57
CA ARG A 384 -8.80 3.01 -17.58
C ARG A 384 -7.71 3.90 -16.95
N GLY A 385 -8.07 4.62 -15.88
CA GLY A 385 -7.12 5.49 -15.17
C GLY A 385 -5.98 4.73 -14.51
N TYR A 386 -6.22 3.51 -14.01
CA TYR A 386 -5.18 2.67 -13.42
C TYR A 386 -4.08 2.35 -14.41
N PHE A 387 -4.44 1.85 -15.60
CA PHE A 387 -3.47 1.51 -16.63
C PHE A 387 -2.81 2.75 -17.22
N TYR A 388 -3.54 3.86 -17.35
CA TYR A 388 -2.97 5.11 -17.85
C TYR A 388 -1.96 5.72 -16.87
N ASP A 389 -2.33 5.84 -15.59
CA ASP A 389 -1.40 6.30 -14.54
C ASP A 389 -0.19 5.36 -14.43
N SER A 390 -0.39 4.04 -14.60
CA SER A 390 0.71 3.07 -14.62
C SER A 390 1.60 3.26 -15.83
N ALA A 391 1.06 3.59 -17.01
CA ALA A 391 1.87 3.91 -18.19
C ALA A 391 2.73 5.16 -17.96
N VAL A 392 2.17 6.20 -17.33
CA VAL A 392 2.93 7.39 -16.92
C VAL A 392 4.09 7.02 -15.99
N HIS A 393 3.79 6.25 -14.92
CA HIS A 393 4.80 5.80 -13.97
C HIS A 393 5.90 4.96 -14.63
N LEU A 394 5.52 3.96 -15.42
CA LEU A 394 6.48 3.06 -16.09
C LEU A 394 7.37 3.83 -17.06
N TYR A 395 6.83 4.80 -17.79
CA TYR A 395 7.61 5.68 -18.65
C TYR A 395 8.66 6.46 -17.83
N GLN A 396 8.22 7.19 -16.79
CA GLN A 396 9.12 7.97 -15.93
C GLN A 396 10.18 7.08 -15.27
N ALA A 397 9.77 5.97 -14.67
CA ALA A 397 10.65 5.00 -14.02
C ALA A 397 11.70 4.45 -15.00
N SER A 398 11.31 4.15 -16.24
CA SER A 398 12.22 3.62 -17.25
C SER A 398 13.35 4.60 -17.64
N LYS A 399 13.17 5.91 -17.45
CA LYS A 399 14.20 6.94 -17.65
C LYS A 399 15.19 7.00 -16.48
N LYS A 400 14.71 6.70 -15.27
CA LYS A 400 15.52 6.69 -14.04
C LYS A 400 16.39 5.43 -13.91
N MET A 401 16.00 4.34 -14.56
CA MET A 401 16.73 3.07 -14.52
C MET A 401 17.94 3.05 -15.45
N LYS A 402 19.04 2.45 -14.98
CA LYS A 402 20.19 2.07 -15.82
C LYS A 402 19.80 0.95 -16.78
N THR A 403 20.43 0.91 -17.96
CA THR A 403 20.40 -0.28 -18.82
C THR A 403 20.88 -1.50 -18.04
N GLY A 404 20.14 -2.61 -18.15
CA GLY A 404 20.37 -3.83 -17.39
C GLY A 404 19.76 -3.86 -15.99
N GLY A 405 19.24 -2.73 -15.48
CA GLY A 405 18.56 -2.66 -14.19
C GLY A 405 17.22 -3.39 -14.17
N TYR A 406 16.76 -3.78 -12.99
CA TYR A 406 15.54 -4.59 -12.82
C TYR A 406 14.37 -3.79 -12.24
N TYR A 407 13.18 -3.97 -12.82
CA TYR A 407 11.93 -3.52 -12.25
C TYR A 407 11.15 -4.75 -11.80
N VAL A 408 10.83 -4.82 -10.51
CA VAL A 408 10.12 -5.92 -9.87
C VAL A 408 8.82 -5.40 -9.24
N MET A 409 7.68 -5.93 -9.71
CA MET A 409 6.36 -5.50 -9.22
C MET A 409 5.57 -6.66 -8.63
N VAL A 410 5.08 -6.52 -7.40
CA VAL A 410 4.10 -7.44 -6.81
C VAL A 410 2.70 -6.87 -7.04
N ASN A 411 1.81 -7.63 -7.68
CA ASN A 411 0.45 -7.17 -7.97
C ASN A 411 -0.53 -8.35 -8.20
N ASP A 412 -1.83 -8.04 -8.17
CA ASP A 412 -2.93 -9.00 -8.29
C ASP A 412 -3.71 -8.78 -9.60
N ASN A 413 -4.08 -9.87 -10.28
CA ASN A 413 -5.13 -9.82 -11.30
C ASN A 413 -6.50 -9.57 -10.65
N VAL A 414 -7.39 -8.96 -11.43
CA VAL A 414 -8.71 -8.53 -10.94
C VAL A 414 -9.82 -9.09 -11.81
N LYS A 415 -11.05 -9.11 -11.27
CA LYS A 415 -12.23 -9.58 -11.99
C LYS A 415 -13.37 -8.60 -11.80
N TYR A 416 -13.91 -8.14 -12.93
CA TYR A 416 -15.08 -7.26 -12.94
C TYR A 416 -16.16 -7.84 -13.84
N ASN A 417 -17.31 -8.08 -13.22
CA ASN A 417 -18.52 -8.55 -13.91
C ASN A 417 -18.29 -9.80 -14.79
N GLY A 418 -17.60 -10.79 -14.25
CA GLY A 418 -17.32 -12.05 -14.96
C GLY A 418 -16.03 -12.05 -15.79
N LEU A 419 -15.53 -10.89 -16.23
CA LEU A 419 -14.30 -10.78 -17.01
C LEU A 419 -13.07 -10.69 -16.08
N GLU A 420 -12.12 -11.60 -16.25
CA GLU A 420 -10.78 -11.47 -15.67
C GLU A 420 -9.99 -10.42 -16.45
N ILE A 421 -9.31 -9.53 -15.72
CA ILE A 421 -8.41 -8.53 -16.28
C ILE A 421 -6.98 -8.96 -15.90
N PRO A 422 -6.18 -9.43 -16.87
CA PRO A 422 -4.81 -9.87 -16.63
C PRO A 422 -3.89 -8.65 -16.47
N VAL A 423 -3.91 -8.04 -15.29
CA VAL A 423 -3.11 -6.86 -14.95
C VAL A 423 -1.63 -7.15 -15.18
N ASP A 424 -1.19 -8.35 -14.85
CA ASP A 424 0.15 -8.88 -15.10
C ASP A 424 0.60 -8.75 -16.56
N LEU A 425 -0.26 -9.17 -17.48
CA LEU A 425 0.07 -9.20 -18.90
C LEU A 425 -0.08 -7.83 -19.56
N ILE A 426 -1.13 -7.08 -19.19
CA ILE A 426 -1.37 -5.74 -19.75
C ILE A 426 -0.26 -4.77 -19.32
N LEU A 427 0.15 -4.78 -18.05
CA LEU A 427 1.27 -3.93 -17.61
C LEU A 427 2.59 -4.37 -18.24
N SER A 428 2.79 -5.66 -18.51
CA SER A 428 3.98 -6.14 -19.21
C SER A 428 4.03 -5.66 -20.67
N GLU A 429 2.88 -5.58 -21.36
CA GLU A 429 2.82 -4.96 -22.70
C GLU A 429 3.20 -3.48 -22.67
N ILE A 430 2.62 -2.72 -21.72
CA ILE A 430 2.92 -1.29 -21.55
C ILE A 430 4.40 -1.10 -21.20
N ALA A 431 4.95 -1.91 -20.30
CA ALA A 431 6.36 -1.85 -19.89
C ALA A 431 7.31 -2.07 -21.09
N ASN A 432 6.99 -3.03 -21.97
CA ASN A 432 7.81 -3.29 -23.17
C ASN A 432 7.92 -2.07 -24.10
N GLU A 433 6.86 -1.25 -24.23
CA GLU A 433 6.90 0.00 -25.01
C GLU A 433 7.91 1.02 -24.45
N PHE A 434 8.28 0.89 -23.16
CA PHE A 434 9.24 1.77 -22.47
C PHE A 434 10.61 1.10 -22.24
N SER A 435 10.95 0.10 -23.08
CA SER A 435 12.20 -0.66 -23.02
C SER A 435 12.39 -1.47 -21.73
N LEU A 436 11.31 -1.80 -21.01
CA LEU A 436 11.33 -2.73 -19.88
C LEU A 436 10.90 -4.10 -20.39
N LYS A 437 11.86 -4.95 -20.74
CA LYS A 437 11.61 -6.27 -21.33
C LYS A 437 11.16 -7.25 -20.26
N THR A 438 10.11 -8.01 -20.55
CA THR A 438 9.64 -9.06 -19.65
C THR A 438 10.58 -10.27 -19.63
N GLU A 439 11.35 -10.40 -18.55
CA GLU A 439 12.20 -11.55 -18.29
C GLU A 439 11.35 -12.76 -17.93
N LYS A 440 10.49 -12.59 -16.91
CA LYS A 440 9.57 -13.60 -16.41
C LYS A 440 8.49 -12.98 -15.52
N ILE A 441 7.44 -13.74 -15.26
CA ILE A 441 6.35 -13.43 -14.34
C ILE A 441 6.22 -14.62 -13.39
N TRP A 442 6.64 -14.44 -12.13
CA TRP A 442 6.46 -15.47 -11.12
C TRP A 442 5.01 -15.51 -10.67
N VAL A 443 4.39 -16.68 -10.83
CA VAL A 443 3.01 -16.97 -10.41
C VAL A 443 3.06 -17.74 -9.11
N LEU A 444 2.27 -17.31 -8.13
CA LEU A 444 2.16 -18.05 -6.87
C LEU A 444 1.48 -19.40 -7.09
N PRO A 445 1.91 -20.49 -6.42
CA PRO A 445 1.32 -21.83 -6.57
C PRO A 445 -0.16 -21.89 -6.17
N LYS A 446 -0.58 -20.99 -5.29
CA LYS A 446 -1.98 -20.76 -4.92
C LYS A 446 -2.33 -19.30 -5.15
N GLY A 447 -3.10 -19.02 -6.19
CA GLY A 447 -3.64 -17.69 -6.47
C GLY A 447 -4.68 -17.26 -5.43
N LYS A 448 -5.37 -16.15 -5.68
CA LYS A 448 -6.39 -15.56 -4.79
C LYS A 448 -7.78 -16.02 -5.20
N GLY A 449 -8.66 -16.32 -4.25
CA GLY A 449 -10.09 -16.44 -4.59
C GLY A 449 -10.64 -15.10 -5.08
N ASN A 450 -11.56 -15.10 -6.04
CA ASN A 450 -12.34 -13.91 -6.38
C ASN A 450 -13.14 -13.40 -5.16
N SER A 451 -13.54 -12.12 -5.16
CA SER A 451 -14.22 -11.52 -4.00
C SER A 451 -15.50 -12.27 -3.61
N SER A 452 -15.88 -12.26 -2.33
CA SER A 452 -17.06 -13.00 -1.83
C SER A 452 -18.37 -12.64 -2.55
N GLN A 453 -18.48 -11.39 -3.02
CA GLN A 453 -19.61 -10.92 -3.84
C GLN A 453 -19.62 -11.57 -5.22
N GLN A 454 -18.45 -11.78 -5.83
CA GLN A 454 -18.29 -12.44 -7.13
C GLN A 454 -18.41 -13.97 -7.02
N MET A 455 -17.91 -14.57 -5.93
CA MET A 455 -18.03 -16.02 -5.67
C MET A 455 -19.48 -16.49 -5.69
N LYS A 456 -20.40 -15.70 -5.11
CA LYS A 456 -21.83 -16.00 -5.09
C LYS A 456 -22.50 -15.96 -6.47
N LYS A 457 -21.96 -15.16 -7.42
CA LYS A 457 -22.60 -14.90 -8.72
C LYS A 457 -21.95 -15.64 -9.89
N HIS A 458 -20.66 -15.93 -9.81
CA HIS A 458 -19.85 -16.44 -10.93
C HIS A 458 -18.98 -17.67 -10.58
N GLY A 459 -19.18 -18.29 -9.41
CA GLY A 459 -18.35 -19.40 -8.94
C GLY A 459 -16.94 -18.96 -8.50
N ARG A 460 -16.14 -19.90 -7.97
CA ARG A 460 -14.76 -19.63 -7.54
C ARG A 460 -13.81 -19.80 -8.74
N THR A 461 -13.19 -18.71 -9.16
CA THR A 461 -12.05 -18.74 -10.10
C THR A 461 -10.85 -18.15 -9.39
N GLU A 462 -9.70 -18.82 -9.49
CA GLU A 462 -8.47 -18.40 -8.82
C GLU A 462 -7.79 -17.31 -9.68
N LEU A 463 -7.71 -16.10 -9.15
CA LEU A 463 -7.02 -14.98 -9.78
C LEU A 463 -5.53 -15.07 -9.47
N ARG A 464 -4.69 -14.87 -10.49
CA ARG A 464 -3.25 -14.90 -10.29
C ARG A 464 -2.80 -13.73 -9.42
N LYS A 465 -1.98 -14.04 -8.42
CA LYS A 465 -1.10 -13.08 -7.74
C LYS A 465 0.30 -13.36 -8.26
N CYS A 466 1.00 -12.30 -8.65
CA CYS A 466 2.18 -12.41 -9.47
C CYS A 466 3.27 -11.45 -9.01
N VAL A 467 4.52 -11.79 -9.34
CA VAL A 467 5.69 -10.91 -9.26
C VAL A 467 6.23 -10.73 -10.68
N TYR A 468 6.14 -9.51 -11.21
CA TYR A 468 6.57 -9.16 -12.57
C TYR A 468 8.04 -8.83 -12.52
N ILE A 469 8.85 -9.43 -13.39
CA ILE A 469 10.28 -9.16 -13.47
C ILE A 469 10.57 -8.63 -14.87
N TRP A 470 10.84 -7.33 -14.93
CA TRP A 470 11.25 -6.65 -16.15
C TRP A 470 12.69 -6.20 -16.04
N LYS A 471 13.41 -6.22 -17.16
CA LYS A 471 14.79 -5.74 -17.27
C LYS A 471 14.86 -4.58 -18.26
N LYS A 472 15.50 -3.48 -17.87
CA LYS A 472 15.72 -2.35 -18.76
C LYS A 472 16.69 -2.76 -19.87
N ALA A 473 16.26 -2.62 -21.13
CA ALA A 473 17.00 -2.99 -22.32
C ALA A 473 18.18 -2.08 -22.63
#